data_AF-A0A940R4A5-F1
#
_entry.id   AF-A0A940R4A5-F1
#
_cell.length_a   1.000
_cell.length_b   1.000
_cell.length_c   1.000
_cell.angle_alpha   90.00
_cell.angle_beta   90.00
_cell.angle_gamma   90.00
#
_symmetry.space_group_name_H-M   'P 1'
#
loop_
_entity.id
_entity.type
_entity.pdbx_description
1 polymer ?
#
loop_
_entity_poly.entity_id
_entity_poly.type
_entity_poly.pdbx_seq_one_letter_code
_entity_poly.pdbx_strand_id
1 'polypeptide(L)'
;MNRRLVRFGRLLRLGRPYLIALFVASHAATAAAQSSDYIHADGFDGGLPCVQFAAGQGWSHQSLPAQQGDFAIQFDATPSADHIDSVIGLSDGAADAFDDLAAAVSFRPEGHISARNGSAYPGTSIAYSGGGRYRFRVVVHLRPRVYSIYVTPPGGSERTLGSNFAFRTQQATASRLDQLSSIVAGPTGSTSVCGLRLEAAPPAALEYGYLPPVQIVGGGTNPEPVPAGYIHQTAWDLRDGGPDIEGVYAHDFGNWKSLVWRWADTRRVDSIQRVHPGPGTEAPVYRFELTQADRPSSGTDGNHPRAEFFSVDPEEDRRGRVPPRENIIRDGDEYWATYALYLRGDFPLNHQWATLGQRKFQNGRRNPGQWFTLNVHRNNLDYNVPLGGQSDYHFIANVSDVLERWIQVTIHEKASSGSDGLFELYIDGARVERREGATLDPGDINYNFHIGYYRENDGGPSTRPGTGVVYMTPLLILRGANPAGMDAVPSLP
;
A
#
# COMPACT_ATOMS: atom_id res chain seq x y z
N MET A 1 -11.54 -58.55 -47.87
CA MET A 1 -12.26 -58.59 -49.17
C MET A 1 -13.68 -58.11 -48.95
N ASN A 2 -14.10 -57.12 -49.74
CA ASN A 2 -15.49 -56.78 -50.15
C ASN A 2 -16.59 -56.67 -49.08
N ARG A 3 -17.51 -55.70 -49.09
CA ARG A 3 -17.87 -54.55 -49.94
C ARG A 3 -19.09 -53.93 -49.20
N ARG A 4 -19.17 -52.60 -49.01
CA ARG A 4 -20.06 -51.65 -49.75
C ARG A 4 -21.57 -51.88 -49.52
N LEU A 5 -22.48 -50.90 -49.42
CA LEU A 5 -22.53 -49.43 -49.47
C LEU A 5 -24.02 -49.03 -49.21
N VAL A 6 -24.27 -47.73 -48.93
CA VAL A 6 -25.38 -46.89 -49.47
C VAL A 6 -26.73 -46.85 -48.71
N ARG A 7 -27.05 -45.73 -48.01
CA ARG A 7 -27.77 -44.47 -48.42
C ARG A 7 -29.31 -44.67 -48.45
N PHE A 8 -30.23 -43.75 -48.18
CA PHE A 8 -30.39 -42.31 -47.83
C PHE A 8 -31.84 -42.27 -47.25
N GLY A 9 -32.20 -41.54 -46.18
CA GLY A 9 -32.44 -40.09 -46.15
C GLY A 9 -33.92 -39.73 -46.37
N ARG A 10 -34.65 -39.31 -45.32
CA ARG A 10 -35.34 -38.00 -45.25
C ARG A 10 -36.06 -37.79 -43.90
N LEU A 11 -35.86 -36.58 -43.38
CA LEU A 11 -36.48 -35.98 -42.19
C LEU A 11 -37.99 -35.75 -42.37
N LEU A 12 -38.75 -35.85 -41.28
CA LEU A 12 -39.37 -34.67 -40.65
C LEU A 12 -39.84 -34.96 -39.21
N ARG A 13 -39.53 -33.95 -38.38
CA ARG A 13 -39.75 -33.68 -36.94
C ARG A 13 -41.23 -33.78 -36.52
N LEU A 14 -41.64 -33.90 -35.25
CA LEU A 14 -41.03 -33.75 -33.92
C LEU A 14 -42.02 -34.33 -32.88
N GLY A 15 -41.52 -34.86 -31.74
CA GLY A 15 -42.34 -34.96 -30.51
C GLY A 15 -42.01 -36.08 -29.52
N ARG A 16 -40.91 -35.89 -28.74
CA ARG A 16 -40.53 -36.50 -27.43
C ARG A 16 -40.51 -38.04 -27.29
N PRO A 17 -39.45 -38.63 -26.70
CA PRO A 17 -39.50 -38.91 -25.25
C PRO A 17 -38.12 -38.96 -24.53
N TYR A 18 -38.19 -39.10 -23.20
CA TYR A 18 -37.11 -39.40 -22.26
C TYR A 18 -36.40 -40.73 -22.60
N LEU A 19 -35.09 -40.82 -22.36
CA LEU A 19 -34.41 -42.12 -22.25
C LEU A 19 -33.26 -42.10 -21.23
N ILE A 20 -33.28 -43.09 -20.35
CA ILE A 20 -32.20 -43.56 -19.49
C ILE A 20 -31.29 -44.48 -20.33
N ALA A 21 -29.96 -44.36 -20.21
CA ALA A 21 -29.04 -45.50 -20.32
C ALA A 21 -27.62 -45.16 -19.85
N LEU A 22 -27.17 -45.85 -18.80
CA LEU A 22 -25.77 -46.08 -18.44
C LEU A 22 -25.02 -46.80 -19.58
N PHE A 23 -23.73 -46.52 -19.78
CA PHE A 23 -22.69 -47.56 -19.87
C PHE A 23 -21.27 -47.00 -19.67
N VAL A 24 -20.44 -47.87 -19.10
CA VAL A 24 -19.13 -47.64 -18.47
C VAL A 24 -17.95 -47.74 -19.47
N ALA A 25 -16.99 -46.82 -19.24
CA ALA A 25 -15.56 -46.70 -19.56
C ALA A 25 -14.80 -47.66 -20.52
N SER A 26 -13.94 -47.03 -21.34
CA SER A 26 -12.54 -47.46 -21.55
C SER A 26 -11.64 -46.24 -21.82
N HIS A 27 -10.41 -46.29 -21.28
CA HIS A 27 -9.49 -45.18 -21.04
C HIS A 27 -8.71 -44.68 -22.27
N ALA A 28 -8.51 -43.36 -22.35
CA ALA A 28 -7.29 -42.73 -22.84
C ALA A 28 -6.95 -41.55 -21.92
N ALA A 29 -5.75 -41.57 -21.35
CA ALA A 29 -5.31 -40.61 -20.34
C ALA A 29 -4.97 -39.24 -20.96
N THR A 30 -5.68 -38.20 -20.54
CA THR A 30 -5.22 -36.82 -20.59
C THR A 30 -5.10 -36.33 -19.15
N ALA A 31 -3.86 -36.11 -18.71
CA ALA A 31 -3.58 -35.45 -17.45
C ALA A 31 -3.97 -33.96 -17.58
N ALA A 32 -5.18 -33.63 -17.10
CA ALA A 32 -5.53 -32.27 -16.77
C ALA A 32 -5.07 -32.01 -15.33
N ALA A 33 -4.27 -30.97 -15.15
CA ALA A 33 -3.83 -30.48 -13.85
C ALA A 33 -5.04 -30.24 -12.95
N GLN A 34 -5.00 -30.79 -11.73
CA GLN A 34 -5.94 -30.43 -10.67
C GLN A 34 -5.73 -28.96 -10.30
N SER A 35 -6.72 -28.11 -10.57
CA SER A 35 -6.78 -26.79 -9.97
C SER A 35 -7.02 -26.96 -8.47
N SER A 36 -6.16 -26.32 -7.67
CA SER A 36 -6.47 -26.02 -6.29
C SER A 36 -7.63 -25.02 -6.29
N ASP A 37 -8.84 -25.49 -6.01
CA ASP A 37 -10.02 -24.65 -5.88
C ASP A 37 -9.86 -23.73 -4.66
N TYR A 38 -9.24 -22.57 -4.87
CA TYR A 38 -9.51 -21.39 -4.08
C TYR A 38 -10.94 -20.97 -4.40
N ILE A 39 -11.84 -21.10 -3.42
CA ILE A 39 -13.19 -20.56 -3.53
C ILE A 39 -13.04 -19.03 -3.66
N HIS A 40 -13.21 -18.52 -4.88
CA HIS A 40 -13.63 -17.15 -5.07
C HIS A 40 -14.98 -17.00 -4.37
N ALA A 41 -15.03 -16.14 -3.37
CA ALA A 41 -16.28 -15.68 -2.79
C ALA A 41 -17.02 -14.86 -3.86
N ASP A 42 -17.86 -15.54 -4.65
CA ASP A 42 -18.90 -14.87 -5.42
C ASP A 42 -19.78 -14.07 -4.44
N GLY A 43 -20.05 -12.81 -4.80
CA GLY A 43 -20.51 -11.76 -3.90
C GLY A 43 -21.74 -12.06 -3.04
N PHE A 44 -21.63 -11.73 -1.75
CA PHE A 44 -22.75 -11.48 -0.85
C PHE A 44 -23.44 -10.15 -1.23
N ASP A 45 -24.25 -10.14 -2.29
CA ASP A 45 -25.02 -8.94 -2.64
C ASP A 45 -26.36 -8.80 -1.86
N GLY A 46 -26.66 -9.73 -0.95
CA GLY A 46 -27.74 -9.63 0.02
C GLY A 46 -27.21 -9.63 1.45
N GLY A 47 -27.24 -8.50 2.15
CA GLY A 47 -26.84 -8.44 3.57
C GLY A 47 -27.66 -9.39 4.45
N LEU A 48 -27.08 -9.84 5.57
CA LEU A 48 -27.76 -10.78 6.48
C LEU A 48 -29.10 -10.21 6.99
N PRO A 49 -30.07 -11.09 7.33
CA PRO A 49 -31.37 -10.67 7.86
C PRO A 49 -31.20 -9.85 9.14
N CYS A 50 -32.19 -9.00 9.39
CA CYS A 50 -32.25 -8.20 10.61
C CYS A 50 -32.35 -9.06 11.86
N VAL A 51 -31.58 -8.72 12.89
CA VAL A 51 -31.69 -9.30 14.23
C VAL A 51 -32.00 -8.19 15.23
N GLN A 52 -33.02 -8.40 16.05
CA GLN A 52 -33.40 -7.49 17.13
C GLN A 52 -33.03 -8.13 18.48
N PHE A 53 -32.42 -7.35 19.36
CA PHE A 53 -32.09 -7.74 20.72
C PHE A 53 -32.58 -6.65 21.69
N ALA A 54 -33.03 -7.07 22.87
CA ALA A 54 -33.74 -6.21 23.82
C ALA A 54 -33.18 -6.36 25.23
N ALA A 55 -33.44 -5.36 26.07
CA ALA A 55 -33.10 -5.40 27.49
C ALA A 55 -33.62 -6.70 28.14
N GLY A 56 -32.75 -7.36 28.90
CA GLY A 56 -33.06 -8.62 29.61
C GLY A 56 -32.98 -9.91 28.76
N GLN A 57 -32.64 -9.84 27.47
CA GLN A 57 -32.46 -11.04 26.62
C GLN A 57 -31.03 -11.62 26.66
N GLY A 58 -30.06 -10.89 27.24
CA GLY A 58 -28.65 -11.26 27.20
C GLY A 58 -27.99 -10.97 25.85
N TRP A 59 -26.93 -11.70 25.53
CA TRP A 59 -26.17 -11.52 24.29
C TRP A 59 -26.86 -12.17 23.08
N SER A 60 -26.73 -11.50 21.94
CA SER A 60 -27.15 -12.00 20.62
C SER A 60 -25.94 -12.02 19.69
N HIS A 61 -25.92 -12.96 18.75
CA HIS A 61 -24.79 -13.16 17.83
C HIS A 61 -25.26 -13.35 16.39
N GLN A 62 -24.54 -12.75 15.46
CA GLN A 62 -24.61 -13.06 14.04
C GLN A 62 -23.25 -13.58 13.58
N SER A 63 -23.23 -14.80 13.05
CA SER A 63 -21.99 -15.43 12.60
C SER A 63 -21.51 -14.86 11.27
N LEU A 64 -20.19 -14.72 11.18
CA LEU A 64 -19.43 -14.29 10.03
C LEU A 64 -18.50 -15.43 9.59
N PRO A 65 -18.13 -15.50 8.30
CA PRO A 65 -16.95 -16.28 7.91
C PRO A 65 -15.74 -15.80 8.72
N ALA A 66 -14.95 -16.73 9.25
CA ALA A 66 -13.80 -16.38 10.09
C ALA A 66 -12.79 -15.51 9.32
N GLN A 67 -12.56 -14.30 9.82
CA GLN A 67 -11.58 -13.37 9.27
C GLN A 67 -10.26 -13.53 10.02
N GLN A 68 -9.16 -13.71 9.29
CA GLN A 68 -7.80 -13.86 9.81
C GLN A 68 -6.83 -12.80 9.26
N GLY A 69 -7.32 -11.96 8.35
CA GLY A 69 -6.61 -10.81 7.78
C GLY A 69 -7.47 -9.57 7.87
N ASP A 70 -7.08 -8.50 7.19
CA ASP A 70 -7.81 -7.25 7.24
C ASP A 70 -9.15 -7.37 6.51
N PHE A 71 -10.21 -6.87 7.13
CA PHE A 71 -11.56 -6.88 6.56
C PHE A 71 -12.34 -5.63 6.95
N ALA A 72 -13.37 -5.32 6.16
CA ALA A 72 -14.35 -4.31 6.52
C ALA A 72 -15.70 -4.98 6.75
N ILE A 73 -16.49 -4.40 7.65
CA ILE A 73 -17.86 -4.83 7.89
C ILE A 73 -18.77 -3.61 7.92
N GLN A 74 -19.91 -3.72 7.24
CA GLN A 74 -20.95 -2.71 7.22
C GLN A 74 -22.24 -3.26 7.79
N PHE A 75 -22.93 -2.49 8.62
CA PHE A 75 -24.26 -2.82 9.12
C PHE A 75 -25.05 -1.57 9.45
N ASP A 76 -26.38 -1.67 9.37
CA ASP A 76 -27.29 -0.63 9.82
C ASP A 76 -27.80 -1.01 11.22
N ALA A 77 -27.73 -0.09 12.18
CA ALA A 77 -28.28 -0.28 13.52
C ALA A 77 -29.35 0.78 13.86
N THR A 78 -30.44 0.34 14.48
CA THR A 78 -31.58 1.18 14.88
C THR A 78 -31.90 0.97 16.35
N PRO A 79 -31.54 1.91 17.25
CA PRO A 79 -31.98 1.89 18.64
C PRO A 79 -33.47 2.24 18.73
N SER A 80 -34.23 1.62 19.63
CA SER A 80 -35.68 1.85 19.73
C SER A 80 -36.07 3.14 20.44
N ALA A 81 -35.17 3.72 21.23
CA ALA A 81 -35.41 4.89 22.06
C ALA A 81 -34.11 5.69 22.27
N ASP A 82 -34.25 6.96 22.67
CA ASP A 82 -33.13 7.76 23.16
C ASP A 82 -32.59 7.19 24.48
N HIS A 83 -31.33 7.49 24.79
CA HIS A 83 -30.71 7.20 26.09
C HIS A 83 -30.76 5.71 26.51
N ILE A 84 -30.67 4.78 25.55
CA ILE A 84 -30.46 3.34 25.83
C ILE A 84 -28.97 3.04 26.00
N ASP A 85 -28.64 1.92 26.67
CA ASP A 85 -27.29 1.36 26.73
C ASP A 85 -27.23 0.11 25.84
N SER A 86 -26.78 0.29 24.60
CA SER A 86 -26.67 -0.79 23.62
C SER A 86 -25.25 -0.86 23.09
N VAL A 87 -24.71 -2.06 23.02
CA VAL A 87 -23.36 -2.34 22.51
C VAL A 87 -23.45 -3.34 21.36
N ILE A 88 -22.69 -3.08 20.31
CA ILE A 88 -22.50 -3.96 19.15
C ILE A 88 -20.99 -4.08 18.93
N GLY A 89 -20.46 -5.28 18.75
CA GLY A 89 -19.03 -5.47 18.59
C GLY A 89 -18.62 -6.77 17.93
N LEU A 90 -17.37 -6.83 17.50
CA LEU A 90 -16.77 -8.00 16.85
C LEU A 90 -16.02 -8.85 17.88
N SER A 91 -16.14 -10.17 17.79
CA SER A 91 -15.50 -11.12 18.71
C SER A 91 -14.95 -12.37 18.00
N ASP A 92 -14.03 -13.07 18.66
CA ASP A 92 -13.60 -14.43 18.33
C ASP A 92 -14.53 -15.40 19.07
N GLY A 93 -15.46 -16.00 18.35
CA GLY A 93 -16.56 -16.76 18.93
C GLY A 93 -17.67 -15.87 19.52
N ALA A 94 -18.70 -16.53 20.03
CA ALA A 94 -19.85 -15.88 20.65
C ALA A 94 -19.43 -15.21 21.97
N ALA A 95 -19.70 -13.91 22.10
CA ALA A 95 -19.40 -13.16 23.32
C ALA A 95 -20.41 -13.48 24.43
N ASP A 96 -19.96 -13.69 25.66
CA ASP A 96 -20.82 -13.73 26.84
C ASP A 96 -20.48 -12.63 27.87
N ALA A 97 -19.37 -11.93 27.64
CA ALA A 97 -18.94 -10.77 28.38
C ALA A 97 -18.46 -9.65 27.44
N PHE A 98 -18.45 -8.41 27.93
CA PHE A 98 -17.92 -7.29 27.13
C PHE A 98 -16.43 -7.47 26.83
N ASP A 99 -15.70 -8.20 27.67
CA ASP A 99 -14.28 -8.49 27.50
C ASP A 99 -13.98 -9.37 26.27
N ASP A 100 -15.00 -10.01 25.70
CA ASP A 100 -14.88 -10.79 24.46
C ASP A 100 -14.91 -9.92 23.19
N LEU A 101 -15.32 -8.66 23.31
CA LEU A 101 -15.41 -7.74 22.17
C LEU A 101 -14.05 -7.11 21.86
N ALA A 102 -13.52 -7.37 20.66
CA ALA A 102 -12.28 -6.78 20.17
C ALA A 102 -12.48 -5.32 19.72
N ALA A 103 -13.51 -5.08 18.91
CA ALA A 103 -13.95 -3.77 18.46
C ALA A 103 -15.41 -3.57 18.87
N ALA A 104 -15.78 -2.40 19.38
CA ALA A 104 -17.14 -2.17 19.87
C ALA A 104 -17.61 -0.74 19.64
N VAL A 105 -18.88 -0.62 19.24
CA VAL A 105 -19.64 0.62 19.17
C VAL A 105 -20.80 0.56 20.14
N SER A 106 -21.18 1.71 20.69
CA SER A 106 -22.24 1.81 21.67
C SER A 106 -23.12 3.03 21.44
N PHE A 107 -24.44 2.82 21.43
CA PHE A 107 -25.42 3.85 21.72
C PHE A 107 -25.46 4.04 23.23
N ARG A 108 -25.11 5.24 23.68
CA ARG A 108 -24.86 5.52 25.09
C ARG A 108 -26.09 6.12 25.79
N PRO A 109 -26.29 5.86 27.10
CA PRO A 109 -27.34 6.52 27.89
C PRO A 109 -27.24 8.04 27.89
N GLU A 110 -26.06 8.60 27.63
CA GLU A 110 -25.83 10.04 27.53
C GLU A 110 -26.22 10.64 26.16
N GLY A 111 -26.85 9.86 25.26
CA GLY A 111 -27.44 10.35 24.02
C GLY A 111 -26.48 10.46 22.82
N HIS A 112 -25.29 9.86 22.91
CA HIS A 112 -24.29 9.87 21.84
C HIS A 112 -23.78 8.47 21.47
N ILE A 113 -23.16 8.35 20.30
CA ILE A 113 -22.57 7.12 19.78
C ILE A 113 -21.09 7.13 20.09
N SER A 114 -20.58 6.12 20.80
CA SER A 114 -19.17 5.99 21.18
C SER A 114 -18.57 4.69 20.67
N ALA A 115 -17.24 4.65 20.53
CA ALA A 115 -16.50 3.43 20.20
C ALA A 115 -15.38 3.15 21.20
N ARG A 116 -15.00 1.88 21.35
CA ARG A 116 -14.02 1.43 22.34
C ARG A 116 -12.59 1.60 21.81
N ASN A 117 -11.72 2.33 22.51
CA ASN A 117 -10.30 2.39 22.21
C ASN A 117 -9.49 1.77 23.36
N GLY A 118 -9.01 0.54 23.18
CA GLY A 118 -8.28 -0.18 24.22
C GLY A 118 -9.08 -0.31 25.53
N SER A 119 -8.64 0.40 26.57
CA SER A 119 -9.27 0.39 27.89
C SER A 119 -10.35 1.45 28.10
N ALA A 120 -10.57 2.37 27.15
CA ALA A 120 -11.43 3.53 27.33
C ALA A 120 -12.45 3.74 26.19
N TYR A 121 -13.44 4.60 26.44
CA TYR A 121 -14.32 5.16 25.40
C TYR A 121 -13.98 6.65 25.26
N PRO A 122 -13.31 7.07 24.18
CA PRO A 122 -13.07 8.49 23.92
C PRO A 122 -14.39 9.26 23.77
N GLY A 123 -14.37 10.54 24.12
CA GLY A 123 -15.54 11.42 23.97
C GLY A 123 -15.87 11.68 22.50
N THR A 124 -17.15 11.92 22.21
CA THR A 124 -17.71 12.08 20.86
C THR A 124 -18.90 13.04 20.88
N SER A 125 -19.08 13.79 19.81
CA SER A 125 -20.22 14.71 19.62
C SER A 125 -21.30 14.16 18.70
N ILE A 126 -21.21 12.88 18.30
CA ILE A 126 -22.19 12.25 17.41
C ILE A 126 -23.41 11.84 18.24
N ALA A 127 -24.40 12.71 18.33
CA ALA A 127 -25.67 12.42 18.96
C ALA A 127 -26.44 11.33 18.19
N TYR A 128 -27.29 10.59 18.89
CA TYR A 128 -28.28 9.71 18.27
C TYR A 128 -29.69 9.96 18.82
N SER A 129 -30.67 9.47 18.07
CA SER A 129 -32.07 9.44 18.47
C SER A 129 -32.67 8.04 18.25
N GLY A 130 -33.60 7.65 19.10
CA GLY A 130 -34.43 6.46 18.94
C GLY A 130 -35.17 6.46 17.61
N GLY A 131 -35.31 5.27 17.02
CA GLY A 131 -35.87 5.06 15.69
C GLY A 131 -34.97 5.46 14.52
N GLY A 132 -33.85 6.15 14.78
CA GLY A 132 -32.88 6.51 13.75
C GLY A 132 -32.13 5.28 13.21
N ARG A 133 -31.98 5.17 11.89
CA ARG A 133 -31.10 4.15 11.27
C ARG A 133 -29.70 4.71 11.03
N TYR A 134 -28.71 4.16 11.73
CA TYR A 134 -27.31 4.53 11.63
C TYR A 134 -26.55 3.46 10.87
N ARG A 135 -25.86 3.83 9.80
CA ARG A 135 -24.98 2.91 9.07
C ARG A 135 -23.58 2.97 9.65
N PHE A 136 -23.10 1.84 10.12
CA PHE A 136 -21.73 1.68 10.58
C PHE A 136 -20.89 1.00 9.52
N ARG A 137 -19.67 1.51 9.34
CA ARG A 137 -18.61 0.85 8.58
C ARG A 137 -17.41 0.72 9.50
N VAL A 138 -16.94 -0.49 9.72
CA VAL A 138 -15.83 -0.82 10.61
C VAL A 138 -14.74 -1.48 9.79
N VAL A 139 -13.56 -0.84 9.73
CA VAL A 139 -12.38 -1.36 9.03
C VAL A 139 -11.44 -1.92 10.07
N VAL A 140 -11.14 -3.21 9.98
CA VAL A 140 -10.40 -3.97 10.99
C VAL A 140 -9.05 -4.40 10.44
N HIS A 141 -8.00 -4.11 11.20
CA HIS A 141 -6.63 -4.58 10.95
C HIS A 141 -6.21 -5.57 12.03
N LEU A 142 -6.20 -6.86 11.69
CA LEU A 142 -6.04 -7.94 12.67
C LEU A 142 -4.61 -8.02 13.22
N ARG A 143 -3.59 -7.72 12.43
CA ARG A 143 -2.19 -7.79 12.89
C ARG A 143 -1.77 -6.67 13.83
N PRO A 144 -2.05 -5.39 13.53
CA PRO A 144 -1.82 -4.33 14.51
C PRO A 144 -2.86 -4.34 15.64
N ARG A 145 -3.94 -5.14 15.54
CA ARG A 145 -5.08 -5.15 16.47
C ARG A 145 -5.65 -3.74 16.64
N VAL A 146 -5.90 -3.07 15.52
CA VAL A 146 -6.56 -1.77 15.49
C VAL A 146 -7.75 -1.79 14.56
N TYR A 147 -8.64 -0.82 14.73
CA TYR A 147 -9.78 -0.64 13.84
C TYR A 147 -10.15 0.84 13.72
N SER A 148 -10.72 1.20 12.57
CA SER A 148 -11.34 2.49 12.33
C SER A 148 -12.84 2.31 12.16
N ILE A 149 -13.63 3.24 12.67
CA ILE A 149 -15.09 3.16 12.68
C ILE A 149 -15.71 4.46 12.20
N TYR A 150 -16.67 4.31 11.29
CA TYR A 150 -17.40 5.39 10.66
C TYR A 150 -18.89 5.17 10.88
N VAL A 151 -19.64 6.26 10.99
CA VAL A 151 -21.09 6.25 11.17
C VAL A 151 -21.74 7.25 10.22
N THR A 152 -22.76 6.81 9.50
CA THR A 152 -23.64 7.69 8.71
C THR A 152 -24.97 7.82 9.44
N PRO A 153 -25.27 8.99 10.04
CA PRO A 153 -26.57 9.26 10.66
C PRO A 153 -27.71 9.28 9.62
N PRO A 154 -28.98 9.13 10.06
CA PRO A 154 -30.15 9.26 9.18
C PRO A 154 -30.12 10.57 8.38
N GLY A 155 -30.15 10.48 7.05
CA GLY A 155 -30.16 11.66 6.16
C GLY A 155 -28.87 12.48 6.15
N GLY A 156 -27.80 12.01 6.81
CA GLY A 156 -26.50 12.67 6.87
C GLY A 156 -25.45 12.04 5.95
N SER A 157 -24.25 12.62 5.97
CA SER A 157 -23.04 12.04 5.38
C SER A 157 -22.30 11.16 6.40
N GLU A 158 -21.42 10.29 5.91
CA GLU A 158 -20.53 9.50 6.77
C GLU A 158 -19.62 10.40 7.62
N ARG A 159 -19.43 10.02 8.88
CA ARG A 159 -18.59 10.71 9.86
C ARG A 159 -17.67 9.71 10.53
N THR A 160 -16.42 10.09 10.72
CA THR A 160 -15.46 9.31 11.52
C THR A 160 -15.87 9.33 13.00
N LEU A 161 -16.04 8.15 13.58
CA LEU A 161 -16.27 7.97 15.01
C LEU A 161 -14.95 7.66 15.75
N GLY A 162 -14.01 6.98 15.09
CA GLY A 162 -12.66 6.73 15.60
C GLY A 162 -11.74 6.22 14.50
N SER A 163 -10.47 6.61 14.56
CA SER A 163 -9.42 6.14 13.64
C SER A 163 -8.35 5.39 14.41
N ASN A 164 -7.93 4.23 13.92
CA ASN A 164 -6.85 3.41 14.48
C ASN A 164 -7.00 3.14 15.99
N PHE A 165 -8.23 2.93 16.44
CA PHE A 165 -8.51 2.55 17.82
C PHE A 165 -7.94 1.17 18.10
N ALA A 166 -7.24 1.02 19.21
CA ALA A 166 -6.74 -0.26 19.65
C ALA A 166 -7.92 -1.19 19.96
N PHE A 167 -7.75 -2.47 19.65
CA PHE A 167 -8.63 -3.52 20.16
C PHE A 167 -8.70 -3.40 21.67
N ARG A 168 -9.84 -3.82 22.23
CA ARG A 168 -10.00 -3.92 23.67
C ARG A 168 -8.82 -4.68 24.27
N THR A 169 -8.33 -4.22 25.41
CA THR A 169 -7.10 -4.74 26.03
C THR A 169 -7.14 -6.26 26.26
N GLN A 170 -8.28 -6.82 26.61
CA GLN A 170 -8.49 -8.27 26.78
C GLN A 170 -8.39 -9.07 25.46
N GLN A 171 -8.60 -8.42 24.32
CA GLN A 171 -8.54 -9.00 22.97
C GLN A 171 -7.28 -8.58 22.21
N ALA A 172 -6.24 -8.10 22.90
CA ALA A 172 -4.99 -7.68 22.28
C ALA A 172 -4.24 -8.83 21.56
N THR A 173 -4.60 -10.08 21.84
CA THR A 173 -4.03 -11.28 21.21
C THR A 173 -4.97 -11.97 20.24
N ALA A 174 -6.15 -11.40 19.95
CA ALA A 174 -7.09 -11.97 19.01
C ALA A 174 -6.42 -12.14 17.64
N SER A 175 -6.56 -13.35 17.08
CA SER A 175 -5.95 -13.72 15.79
C SER A 175 -6.99 -13.98 14.69
N ARG A 176 -8.27 -13.98 15.07
CA ARG A 176 -9.41 -14.07 14.17
C ARG A 176 -10.61 -13.37 14.78
N LEU A 177 -11.57 -13.01 13.94
CA LEU A 177 -12.90 -12.54 14.35
C LEU A 177 -13.95 -13.20 13.46
N ASP A 178 -15.03 -13.69 14.05
CA ASP A 178 -16.05 -14.48 13.35
C ASP A 178 -17.49 -14.27 13.87
N GLN A 179 -17.71 -13.34 14.80
CA GLN A 179 -19.06 -12.95 15.24
C GLN A 179 -19.23 -11.44 15.28
N LEU A 180 -20.43 -10.98 14.91
CA LEU A 180 -20.96 -9.70 15.36
C LEU A 180 -21.89 -9.96 16.56
N SER A 181 -21.44 -9.58 17.74
CA SER A 181 -22.12 -9.77 19.02
C SER A 181 -22.80 -8.48 19.46
N SER A 182 -23.94 -8.58 20.13
CA SER A 182 -24.70 -7.41 20.57
C SER A 182 -25.48 -7.64 21.86
N ILE A 183 -25.64 -6.57 22.63
CA ILE A 183 -26.37 -6.57 23.90
C ILE A 183 -27.02 -5.20 24.16
N VAL A 184 -28.20 -5.20 24.77
CA VAL A 184 -28.75 -4.02 25.46
C VAL A 184 -28.49 -4.22 26.95
N ALA A 185 -27.50 -3.50 27.48
CA ALA A 185 -27.04 -3.61 28.86
C ALA A 185 -27.90 -2.79 29.84
N GLY A 186 -28.66 -1.84 29.31
CA GLY A 186 -29.61 -1.02 30.05
C GLY A 186 -30.91 -1.79 30.38
N PRO A 187 -31.74 -1.27 31.30
CA PRO A 187 -32.96 -1.93 31.74
C PRO A 187 -34.10 -1.89 30.72
N THR A 188 -34.00 -1.07 29.67
CA THR A 188 -35.08 -0.81 28.70
C THR A 188 -34.55 -0.66 27.28
N GLY A 189 -35.47 -0.79 26.32
CA GLY A 189 -35.20 -0.60 24.89
C GLY A 189 -34.73 -1.85 24.16
N SER A 190 -34.52 -1.68 22.86
CA SER A 190 -34.01 -2.70 21.95
C SER A 190 -33.22 -2.05 20.83
N THR A 191 -32.34 -2.81 20.19
CA THR A 191 -31.64 -2.39 18.97
C THR A 191 -31.82 -3.45 17.90
N SER A 192 -32.11 -3.00 16.68
CA SER A 192 -32.12 -3.85 15.48
C SER A 192 -30.84 -3.65 14.70
N VAL A 193 -30.18 -4.74 14.29
CA VAL A 193 -29.00 -4.73 13.42
C VAL A 193 -29.35 -5.45 12.12
N CYS A 194 -29.16 -4.77 11.00
CA CYS A 194 -29.62 -5.17 9.68
C CYS A 194 -28.54 -4.99 8.63
N GLY A 195 -28.67 -5.74 7.52
CA GLY A 195 -27.88 -5.48 6.32
C GLY A 195 -26.39 -5.71 6.53
N LEU A 196 -26.03 -6.66 7.40
CA LEU A 196 -24.65 -7.02 7.68
C LEU A 196 -23.97 -7.49 6.39
N ARG A 197 -22.88 -6.82 6.01
CA ARG A 197 -22.07 -7.14 4.85
C ARG A 197 -20.62 -7.19 5.25
N LEU A 198 -19.94 -8.23 4.79
CA LEU A 198 -18.50 -8.37 4.91
C LEU A 198 -17.87 -7.91 3.59
N GLU A 199 -16.86 -7.07 3.67
CA GLU A 199 -16.11 -6.53 2.54
C GLU A 199 -14.63 -6.81 2.79
N ALA A 200 -13.85 -6.98 1.71
CA ALA A 200 -12.40 -6.93 1.86
C ALA A 200 -12.04 -5.56 2.47
N ALA A 201 -11.17 -5.52 3.47
CA ALA A 201 -10.74 -4.22 4.00
C ALA A 201 -10.09 -3.46 2.85
N PRO A 202 -10.44 -2.18 2.64
CA PRO A 202 -9.47 -1.32 2.02
C PRO A 202 -8.20 -1.40 2.89
N PRO A 203 -7.02 -1.63 2.31
CA PRO A 203 -5.78 -1.57 3.07
C PRO A 203 -5.76 -0.27 3.87
N ALA A 204 -5.24 -0.31 5.11
CA ALA A 204 -5.24 0.87 5.96
C ALA A 204 -4.64 2.04 5.16
N ALA A 205 -5.26 3.20 5.22
CA ALA A 205 -4.66 4.37 4.61
C ALA A 205 -3.29 4.59 5.28
N LEU A 206 -2.23 4.66 4.47
CA LEU A 206 -0.92 5.04 4.96
C LEU A 206 -1.04 6.44 5.59
N GLU A 207 -0.65 6.59 6.85
CA GLU A 207 -0.56 7.91 7.48
C GLU A 207 0.80 8.53 7.20
N TYR A 208 0.83 9.81 6.86
CA TYR A 208 2.05 10.50 6.47
C TYR A 208 2.40 11.58 7.49
N GLY A 209 3.47 11.36 8.23
CA GLY A 209 3.74 12.09 9.47
C GLY A 209 4.62 13.32 9.35
N TYR A 210 5.39 13.48 8.27
CA TYR A 210 6.50 14.44 8.32
C TYR A 210 6.32 15.61 7.38
N LEU A 211 6.15 16.79 7.96
CA LEU A 211 6.29 18.06 7.26
C LEU A 211 7.72 18.52 7.55
N PRO A 212 8.60 18.63 6.54
CA PRO A 212 9.92 19.22 6.73
C PRO A 212 9.77 20.57 7.45
N PRO A 213 10.44 20.77 8.60
CA PRO A 213 10.46 22.08 9.23
C PRO A 213 11.19 23.08 8.34
N VAL A 214 11.15 24.37 8.71
CA VAL A 214 12.03 25.37 8.08
C VAL A 214 13.48 24.92 8.23
N GLN A 215 14.20 24.84 7.11
CA GLN A 215 15.62 24.44 7.07
C GLN A 215 16.48 25.66 6.78
N ILE A 216 17.70 25.68 7.30
CA ILE A 216 18.72 26.65 6.91
C ILE A 216 19.81 25.88 6.19
N VAL A 217 19.99 26.13 4.89
CA VAL A 217 20.93 25.40 4.04
C VAL A 217 22.01 26.37 3.57
N GLY A 218 23.27 25.95 3.63
CA GLY A 218 24.38 26.83 3.21
C GLY A 218 25.69 26.09 3.01
N GLY A 219 26.27 26.26 1.82
CA GLY A 219 27.59 25.78 1.38
C GLY A 219 28.77 26.72 1.70
N GLY A 220 28.55 27.79 2.46
CA GLY A 220 29.53 28.86 2.65
C GLY A 220 28.98 30.06 3.44
N THR A 221 29.44 31.27 3.15
CA THR A 221 29.19 32.49 3.95
C THR A 221 27.75 33.04 3.90
N ASN A 222 26.88 32.50 3.05
CA ASN A 222 25.50 32.96 2.88
C ASN A 222 24.52 31.78 3.06
N PRO A 223 23.99 31.55 4.27
CA PRO A 223 22.91 30.60 4.48
C PRO A 223 21.60 31.10 3.85
N GLU A 224 20.83 30.21 3.22
CA GLU A 224 19.52 30.50 2.66
C GLU A 224 18.41 29.74 3.44
N PRO A 225 17.29 30.41 3.77
CA PRO A 225 16.17 29.75 4.42
C PRO A 225 15.33 28.96 3.41
N VAL A 226 15.02 27.72 3.77
CA VAL A 226 14.09 26.83 3.07
C VAL A 226 12.79 26.79 3.86
N PRO A 227 11.64 27.21 3.30
CA PRO A 227 10.36 27.18 4.01
C PRO A 227 9.93 25.78 4.43
N ALA A 228 9.07 25.67 5.44
CA ALA A 228 8.49 24.39 5.82
C ALA A 228 7.75 23.73 4.63
N GLY A 229 7.88 22.41 4.48
CA GLY A 229 7.33 21.65 3.35
C GLY A 229 8.22 21.58 2.11
N TYR A 230 9.26 22.41 2.02
CA TYR A 230 10.28 22.37 0.96
C TYR A 230 11.48 21.56 1.45
N ILE A 231 12.18 20.92 0.52
CA ILE A 231 13.29 20.01 0.85
C ILE A 231 14.49 20.36 -0.02
N HIS A 232 15.62 20.69 0.62
CA HIS A 232 16.82 21.10 -0.09
C HIS A 232 18.10 20.69 0.63
N GLN A 233 19.00 20.01 -0.09
CA GLN A 233 20.36 19.74 0.36
C GLN A 233 21.27 19.69 -0.86
N THR A 234 22.34 20.49 -0.85
CA THR A 234 23.51 20.32 -1.72
C THR A 234 24.73 20.79 -0.97
N ALA A 235 25.74 19.94 -0.80
CA ALA A 235 27.08 20.41 -0.48
C ALA A 235 28.13 19.30 -0.70
N TRP A 236 28.95 19.47 -1.73
CA TRP A 236 30.21 18.73 -1.89
C TRP A 236 31.44 19.61 -1.61
N ASP A 237 31.26 20.93 -1.49
CA ASP A 237 32.31 21.92 -1.22
C ASP A 237 32.39 22.35 0.25
N LEU A 238 31.43 21.96 1.08
CA LEU A 238 31.52 22.11 2.52
C LEU A 238 32.48 21.09 3.10
N ARG A 239 33.63 21.59 3.56
CA ARG A 239 34.55 20.82 4.40
C ARG A 239 33.91 20.35 5.72
N ASP A 240 32.74 20.90 6.06
CA ASP A 240 32.00 20.62 7.30
C ASP A 240 30.66 19.87 7.08
N GLY A 241 30.38 19.41 5.85
CA GLY A 241 29.16 18.65 5.52
C GLY A 241 27.90 19.51 5.49
N GLY A 242 27.08 19.38 4.43
CA GLY A 242 25.77 20.04 4.38
C GLY A 242 24.80 19.48 5.42
N PRO A 243 23.70 20.21 5.73
CA PRO A 243 22.68 19.71 6.65
C PRO A 243 22.05 18.43 6.09
N ASP A 244 22.14 17.34 6.84
CA ASP A 244 21.49 16.05 6.60
C ASP A 244 19.97 16.27 6.64
N ILE A 245 19.27 15.98 5.53
CA ILE A 245 17.81 15.93 5.53
C ILE A 245 17.42 14.66 6.28
N GLU A 246 17.26 14.79 7.60
CA GLU A 246 16.79 13.71 8.47
C GLU A 246 15.25 13.72 8.52
N GLY A 247 14.63 12.54 8.35
CA GLY A 247 13.19 12.37 8.60
C GLY A 247 12.61 11.05 8.08
N VAL A 248 11.48 10.62 8.68
CA VAL A 248 10.66 9.51 8.21
C VAL A 248 9.38 10.08 7.64
N TYR A 249 9.12 9.87 6.35
CA TYR A 249 8.12 10.65 5.64
C TYR A 249 6.85 9.90 5.24
N ALA A 250 6.74 8.67 5.69
CA ALA A 250 5.47 8.05 6.08
C ALA A 250 5.60 7.49 7.50
N HIS A 251 4.49 7.12 8.12
CA HIS A 251 4.51 6.21 9.26
C HIS A 251 4.63 4.76 8.78
N ASP A 252 4.96 3.87 9.71
CA ASP A 252 4.95 2.44 9.44
C ASP A 252 3.52 1.99 9.10
N PHE A 253 3.39 1.10 8.12
CA PHE A 253 2.13 0.48 7.72
C PHE A 253 2.14 -0.99 8.14
N GLY A 254 1.56 -1.29 9.30
CA GLY A 254 1.66 -2.63 9.88
C GLY A 254 3.13 -3.01 10.08
N ASN A 255 3.59 -4.02 9.36
CA ASN A 255 4.99 -4.46 9.37
C ASN A 255 5.90 -3.73 8.37
N TRP A 256 5.33 -2.97 7.43
CA TRP A 256 6.08 -2.17 6.48
C TRP A 256 6.64 -0.93 7.16
N LYS A 257 7.95 -0.72 7.03
CA LYS A 257 8.68 0.39 7.62
C LYS A 257 8.95 1.45 6.57
N SER A 258 8.75 2.71 6.92
CA SER A 258 9.16 3.81 6.04
C SER A 258 10.68 3.96 6.05
N LEU A 259 11.28 4.23 4.89
CA LEU A 259 12.69 4.62 4.86
C LEU A 259 12.89 5.99 5.51
N VAL A 260 14.03 6.13 6.19
CA VAL A 260 14.51 7.43 6.65
C VAL A 260 15.30 8.05 5.50
N TRP A 261 14.99 9.28 5.10
CA TRP A 261 15.86 9.98 4.16
C TRP A 261 17.02 10.61 4.93
N ARG A 262 18.20 10.61 4.30
CA ARG A 262 19.45 11.15 4.87
C ARG A 262 20.10 12.20 3.96
N TRP A 263 19.76 12.16 2.69
CA TRP A 263 20.34 13.06 1.72
C TRP A 263 19.33 13.34 0.60
N ALA A 264 19.22 14.58 0.16
CA ALA A 264 18.60 14.91 -1.13
C ALA A 264 19.63 15.57 -2.04
N ASP A 265 19.48 15.38 -3.34
CA ASP A 265 20.38 15.98 -4.33
C ASP A 265 19.60 16.98 -5.18
N THR A 266 19.67 18.26 -4.80
CA THR A 266 18.83 19.32 -5.37
C THR A 266 19.56 20.66 -5.44
N ARG A 267 19.60 21.33 -6.60
CA ARG A 267 20.14 22.70 -6.70
C ARG A 267 19.12 23.82 -6.50
N ARG A 268 17.84 23.49 -6.59
CA ARG A 268 16.72 24.43 -6.51
C ARG A 268 15.91 24.12 -5.26
N VAL A 269 15.68 25.13 -4.41
CA VAL A 269 15.05 24.98 -3.08
C VAL A 269 13.64 24.38 -3.12
N ASP A 270 12.97 24.43 -4.27
CA ASP A 270 11.60 23.94 -4.48
C ASP A 270 11.51 22.80 -5.51
N SER A 271 12.65 22.20 -5.86
CA SER A 271 12.67 21.00 -6.72
C SER A 271 12.05 19.77 -6.04
N ILE A 272 12.00 19.75 -4.70
CA ILE A 272 11.27 18.74 -3.93
C ILE A 272 10.37 19.42 -2.91
N GLN A 273 9.09 19.05 -2.93
CA GLN A 273 8.07 19.59 -2.02
C GLN A 273 7.18 18.46 -1.49
N ARG A 274 6.76 18.56 -0.24
CA ARG A 274 5.58 17.82 0.24
C ARG A 274 4.33 18.56 -0.22
N VAL A 275 3.42 17.86 -0.90
CA VAL A 275 2.15 18.41 -1.38
C VAL A 275 0.99 17.48 -1.03
N HIS A 276 -0.24 17.95 -1.11
CA HIS A 276 -1.40 17.06 -1.20
C HIS A 276 -1.68 16.82 -2.68
N PRO A 277 -1.75 15.57 -3.18
CA PRO A 277 -2.17 15.32 -4.54
C PRO A 277 -3.68 15.63 -4.65
N GLY A 278 -4.17 15.80 -5.88
CA GLY A 278 -5.58 16.09 -6.16
C GLY A 278 -6.58 15.01 -5.68
N PRO A 279 -7.85 15.08 -6.12
CA PRO A 279 -8.96 14.30 -5.57
C PRO A 279 -8.67 12.78 -5.51
N GLY A 280 -8.88 12.16 -4.35
CA GLY A 280 -8.79 10.69 -4.19
C GLY A 280 -7.76 10.19 -3.18
N THR A 281 -6.88 11.06 -2.65
CA THR A 281 -5.95 10.67 -1.57
C THR A 281 -5.91 11.76 -0.50
N GLU A 282 -6.19 11.41 0.75
CA GLU A 282 -6.05 12.33 1.90
C GLU A 282 -4.57 12.49 2.33
N ALA A 283 -3.71 11.63 1.81
CA ALA A 283 -2.30 11.55 2.09
C ALA A 283 -1.46 12.61 1.34
N PRO A 284 -0.49 13.27 1.99
CA PRO A 284 0.52 14.06 1.29
C PRO A 284 1.47 13.18 0.46
N VAL A 285 2.04 13.69 -0.62
CA VAL A 285 3.02 13.02 -1.49
C VAL A 285 4.21 13.93 -1.75
N TYR A 286 5.31 13.40 -2.28
CA TYR A 286 6.45 14.19 -2.72
C TYR A 286 6.27 14.59 -4.16
N ARG A 287 6.36 15.89 -4.43
CA ARG A 287 6.47 16.46 -5.76
C ARG A 287 7.96 16.66 -6.07
N PHE A 288 8.46 15.96 -7.08
CA PHE A 288 9.79 16.14 -7.66
C PHE A 288 9.67 16.89 -8.98
N GLU A 289 10.40 17.99 -9.14
CA GLU A 289 10.35 18.81 -10.34
C GLU A 289 11.75 19.21 -10.81
N LEU A 290 11.99 18.96 -12.10
CA LEU A 290 13.11 19.52 -12.82
C LEU A 290 12.60 20.34 -14.02
N THR A 291 13.05 21.58 -14.08
CA THR A 291 12.82 22.51 -15.19
C THR A 291 13.88 22.33 -16.28
N GLN A 292 13.65 22.91 -17.46
CA GLN A 292 14.65 22.91 -18.54
C GLN A 292 15.94 23.66 -18.16
N ALA A 293 15.82 24.66 -17.26
CA ALA A 293 16.94 25.48 -16.82
C ALA A 293 17.84 24.79 -15.78
N ASP A 294 17.30 23.79 -15.07
CA ASP A 294 18.01 23.12 -13.99
C ASP A 294 19.31 22.46 -14.46
N ARG A 295 20.33 22.62 -13.63
CA ARG A 295 21.70 22.17 -13.87
C ARG A 295 22.09 21.08 -12.87
N PRO A 296 23.03 20.21 -13.23
CA PRO A 296 23.55 19.17 -12.33
C PRO A 296 24.16 19.76 -11.09
N SER A 297 23.98 19.14 -9.92
CA SER A 297 24.73 19.45 -8.69
C SER A 297 26.26 19.38 -8.92
N SER A 298 27.01 20.22 -8.22
CA SER A 298 28.48 20.29 -8.39
C SER A 298 29.08 19.01 -7.83
N GLY A 299 29.98 18.36 -8.55
CA GLY A 299 30.70 17.18 -8.05
C GLY A 299 29.93 15.86 -8.11
N THR A 300 28.71 15.83 -8.67
CA THR A 300 28.04 14.55 -8.93
C THR A 300 28.57 13.93 -10.22
N ASP A 301 29.06 12.69 -10.15
CA ASP A 301 29.35 11.90 -11.35
C ASP A 301 28.07 11.84 -12.23
N GLY A 302 28.24 12.15 -13.51
CA GLY A 302 27.19 12.12 -14.52
C GLY A 302 26.70 13.46 -15.06
N ASN A 303 27.01 14.63 -14.47
CA ASN A 303 26.61 15.94 -15.03
C ASN A 303 25.12 16.04 -15.46
N HIS A 304 24.21 15.54 -14.61
CA HIS A 304 22.77 15.54 -14.87
C HIS A 304 21.97 16.13 -13.67
N PRO A 305 20.95 16.98 -13.91
CA PRO A 305 20.10 17.53 -12.86
C PRO A 305 19.25 16.44 -12.22
N ARG A 306 19.08 16.55 -10.91
CA ARG A 306 18.32 15.62 -10.10
C ARG A 306 17.54 16.33 -9.03
N ALA A 307 16.42 15.71 -8.70
CA ALA A 307 15.60 15.97 -7.54
C ALA A 307 15.26 14.59 -6.97
N GLU A 308 16.11 14.07 -6.08
CA GLU A 308 16.02 12.71 -5.55
C GLU A 308 16.24 12.69 -4.04
N PHE A 309 15.64 11.71 -3.36
CA PHE A 309 16.02 11.30 -2.02
C PHE A 309 16.93 10.09 -2.05
N PHE A 310 17.88 10.04 -1.13
CA PHE A 310 18.76 8.91 -0.90
C PHE A 310 18.54 8.35 0.51
N SER A 311 18.37 7.04 0.63
CA SER A 311 18.14 6.39 1.93
C SER A 311 19.38 6.38 2.83
N VAL A 312 20.60 6.45 2.29
CA VAL A 312 21.83 6.45 3.10
C VAL A 312 22.71 7.64 2.74
N ASP A 313 23.28 8.30 3.75
CA ASP A 313 24.30 9.34 3.58
C ASP A 313 25.63 8.70 3.18
N PRO A 314 26.19 9.00 1.98
CA PRO A 314 27.51 8.53 1.57
C PRO A 314 28.66 8.81 2.56
N GLU A 315 28.50 9.80 3.45
CA GLU A 315 29.48 10.19 4.46
C GLU A 315 29.27 9.55 5.85
N GLU A 316 28.32 8.63 6.03
CA GLU A 316 28.07 7.99 7.34
C GLU A 316 29.36 7.45 8.00
N ASP A 317 30.22 6.79 7.22
CA ASP A 317 31.52 6.29 7.70
C ASP A 317 32.45 7.43 8.15
N ARG A 318 32.46 8.56 7.45
CA ARG A 318 33.29 9.74 7.80
C ARG A 318 32.85 10.36 9.12
N ARG A 319 31.55 10.27 9.42
CA ARG A 319 30.91 10.84 10.62
C ARG A 319 30.80 9.84 11.76
N GLY A 320 31.23 8.58 11.56
CA GLY A 320 31.12 7.51 12.54
C GLY A 320 29.66 7.16 12.89
N ARG A 321 28.72 7.39 11.96
CA ARG A 321 27.30 7.06 12.11
C ARG A 321 27.01 5.70 11.47
N VAL A 322 25.98 5.02 11.98
CA VAL A 322 25.49 3.76 11.41
C VAL A 322 24.10 4.01 10.85
N PRO A 323 23.82 3.64 9.58
CA PRO A 323 22.53 3.99 9.01
C PRO A 323 21.44 3.12 9.64
N PRO A 324 20.18 3.60 9.67
CA PRO A 324 19.05 2.78 10.08
C PRO A 324 19.02 1.47 9.29
N ARG A 325 18.64 0.37 9.95
CA ARG A 325 18.64 -0.97 9.34
C ARG A 325 17.80 -1.03 8.07
N GLU A 326 16.70 -0.30 8.06
CA GLU A 326 15.73 -0.18 6.99
C GLU A 326 16.36 0.40 5.72
N ASN A 327 17.32 1.32 5.88
CA ASN A 327 17.90 2.10 4.78
C ASN A 327 19.00 1.39 3.99
N ILE A 328 19.53 0.28 4.52
CA ILE A 328 20.69 -0.43 3.95
C ILE A 328 20.29 -1.84 3.53
N ILE A 329 20.64 -2.23 2.30
CA ILE A 329 20.60 -3.62 1.83
C ILE A 329 22.01 -4.23 1.88
N ARG A 330 22.11 -5.43 2.44
CA ARG A 330 23.34 -6.23 2.53
C ARG A 330 23.17 -7.59 1.87
N ASP A 331 24.29 -8.21 1.50
CA ASP A 331 24.31 -9.60 1.03
C ASP A 331 23.69 -10.55 2.07
N GLY A 332 22.78 -11.39 1.62
CA GLY A 332 21.93 -12.27 2.43
C GLY A 332 20.61 -11.66 2.90
N ASP A 333 20.38 -10.36 2.71
CA ASP A 333 19.10 -9.73 3.05
C ASP A 333 18.00 -10.22 2.11
N GLU A 334 16.83 -10.54 2.65
CA GLU A 334 15.60 -10.69 1.88
C GLU A 334 14.63 -9.60 2.28
N TYR A 335 13.97 -8.96 1.32
CA TYR A 335 13.07 -7.85 1.58
C TYR A 335 12.05 -7.62 0.46
N TRP A 336 11.00 -6.89 0.81
CA TRP A 336 10.06 -6.28 -0.11
C TRP A 336 10.15 -4.76 0.02
N ALA A 337 10.05 -4.03 -1.09
CA ALA A 337 10.00 -2.57 -1.11
C ALA A 337 8.86 -2.10 -2.02
N THR A 338 8.11 -1.07 -1.63
CA THR A 338 7.01 -0.54 -2.44
C THR A 338 6.88 0.97 -2.34
N TYR A 339 6.54 1.60 -3.46
CA TYR A 339 6.16 3.01 -3.58
C TYR A 339 5.26 3.18 -4.80
N ALA A 340 4.52 4.28 -4.89
CA ALA A 340 3.76 4.63 -6.08
C ALA A 340 4.26 5.95 -6.66
N LEU A 341 4.17 6.06 -7.99
CA LEU A 341 4.52 7.27 -8.73
C LEU A 341 3.37 7.73 -9.62
N TYR A 342 3.31 9.03 -9.89
CA TYR A 342 2.35 9.66 -10.77
C TYR A 342 3.09 10.65 -11.66
N LEU A 343 2.94 10.50 -12.98
CA LEU A 343 3.50 11.41 -13.97
C LEU A 343 2.43 12.45 -14.35
N ARG A 344 2.76 13.74 -14.20
CA ARG A 344 1.82 14.82 -14.57
C ARG A 344 1.54 14.80 -16.08
N GLY A 345 0.35 15.21 -16.52
CA GLY A 345 -0.07 15.15 -17.93
C GLY A 345 0.82 15.91 -18.93
N ASP A 346 1.69 16.81 -18.45
CA ASP A 346 2.67 17.53 -19.25
C ASP A 346 4.11 17.02 -19.06
N PHE A 347 4.30 15.83 -18.49
CA PHE A 347 5.62 15.21 -18.33
C PHE A 347 6.30 15.08 -19.69
N PRO A 348 7.55 15.56 -19.87
CA PRO A 348 8.20 15.53 -21.18
C PRO A 348 8.39 14.09 -21.69
N LEU A 349 8.34 13.91 -23.00
CA LEU A 349 8.50 12.59 -23.65
C LEU A 349 9.77 12.52 -24.51
N ASN A 350 10.64 13.52 -24.40
CA ASN A 350 11.85 13.67 -25.21
C ASN A 350 13.14 13.42 -24.42
N HIS A 351 13.05 12.78 -23.25
CA HIS A 351 14.21 12.33 -22.49
C HIS A 351 15.04 11.34 -23.30
N GLN A 352 16.36 11.50 -23.39
CA GLN A 352 17.21 10.35 -23.70
C GLN A 352 17.11 9.32 -22.59
N TRP A 353 17.30 9.73 -21.33
CA TRP A 353 16.91 8.95 -20.15
C TRP A 353 16.44 9.87 -19.01
N ALA A 354 15.62 9.31 -18.14
CA ALA A 354 15.43 9.79 -16.78
C ALA A 354 15.22 8.60 -15.84
N THR A 355 15.85 8.60 -14.67
CA THR A 355 15.62 7.58 -13.64
C THR A 355 14.61 8.10 -12.61
N LEU A 356 13.61 7.27 -12.32
CA LEU A 356 12.53 7.54 -11.36
C LEU A 356 12.72 6.77 -10.04
N GLY A 357 13.46 5.66 -10.08
CA GLY A 357 13.82 4.91 -8.89
C GLY A 357 14.99 4.00 -9.15
N GLN A 358 15.81 3.78 -8.15
CA GLN A 358 16.99 2.92 -8.26
C GLN A 358 17.37 2.32 -6.92
N ARG A 359 17.89 1.09 -6.95
CA ARG A 359 18.58 0.46 -5.82
C ARG A 359 20.04 0.40 -6.19
N LYS A 360 20.88 1.23 -5.56
CA LYS A 360 22.26 1.54 -5.97
C LYS A 360 23.25 1.27 -4.81
N PHE A 361 24.55 1.11 -5.05
CA PHE A 361 25.55 0.97 -3.97
C PHE A 361 26.15 2.34 -3.59
N GLN A 362 26.61 2.43 -2.34
CA GLN A 362 27.07 3.69 -1.76
C GLN A 362 28.50 4.08 -2.17
N ASN A 363 29.48 3.15 -2.21
CA ASN A 363 30.87 3.43 -2.60
C ASN A 363 31.66 2.11 -2.77
N GLY A 364 32.60 2.02 -3.73
CA GLY A 364 33.68 1.02 -3.64
C GLY A 364 34.18 0.38 -4.94
N ARG A 365 33.38 0.34 -6.02
CA ARG A 365 33.81 -0.26 -7.29
C ARG A 365 33.93 0.76 -8.42
N ARG A 366 35.01 0.63 -9.19
CA ARG A 366 35.28 1.44 -10.39
C ARG A 366 34.36 1.08 -11.56
N ASN A 367 33.92 -0.18 -11.64
CA ASN A 367 33.04 -0.74 -12.68
C ASN A 367 32.04 -1.73 -12.05
N PRO A 368 31.05 -1.26 -11.29
CA PRO A 368 29.97 -2.12 -10.80
C PRO A 368 29.18 -2.72 -11.97
N GLY A 369 28.59 -3.90 -11.77
CA GLY A 369 27.49 -4.36 -12.60
C GLY A 369 26.32 -3.35 -12.57
N GLN A 370 25.42 -3.42 -13.56
CA GLN A 370 24.24 -2.55 -13.52
C GLN A 370 23.45 -2.80 -12.24
N TRP A 371 22.72 -1.80 -11.79
CA TRP A 371 21.85 -1.92 -10.64
C TRP A 371 20.40 -1.75 -11.07
N PHE A 372 19.46 -2.03 -10.16
CA PHE A 372 18.06 -1.89 -10.53
C PHE A 372 17.75 -0.42 -10.78
N THR A 373 17.12 -0.13 -11.92
CA THR A 373 16.64 1.20 -12.27
C THR A 373 15.25 1.10 -12.88
N LEU A 374 14.39 2.07 -12.57
CA LEU A 374 13.14 2.35 -13.26
C LEU A 374 13.32 3.67 -14.00
N ASN A 375 13.14 3.67 -15.32
CA ASN A 375 13.51 4.79 -16.17
C ASN A 375 12.42 5.20 -17.15
N VAL A 376 12.57 6.41 -17.67
CA VAL A 376 11.90 6.91 -18.86
C VAL A 376 12.93 7.14 -19.96
N HIS A 377 12.81 6.37 -21.06
CA HIS A 377 13.56 6.62 -22.30
C HIS A 377 12.58 7.08 -23.39
N ARG A 378 12.54 8.38 -23.64
CA ARG A 378 11.56 9.06 -24.51
C ARG A 378 10.13 8.77 -24.05
N ASN A 379 9.36 8.02 -24.85
CA ASN A 379 8.00 7.61 -24.51
C ASN A 379 7.95 6.23 -23.83
N ASN A 380 9.08 5.62 -23.48
CA ASN A 380 9.09 4.30 -22.85
C ASN A 380 9.28 4.46 -21.35
N LEU A 381 8.37 3.88 -20.56
CA LEU A 381 8.63 3.54 -19.17
C LEU A 381 9.25 2.14 -19.16
N ASP A 382 10.45 1.99 -18.61
CA ASP A 382 11.23 0.76 -18.66
C ASP A 382 12.04 0.54 -17.38
N TYR A 383 12.67 -0.62 -17.24
CA TYR A 383 13.54 -0.94 -16.11
C TYR A 383 14.80 -1.70 -16.56
N ASN A 384 15.83 -1.68 -15.72
CA ASN A 384 16.99 -2.58 -15.81
C ASN A 384 17.04 -3.44 -14.54
N VAL A 385 17.44 -4.70 -14.67
CA VAL A 385 17.56 -5.64 -13.53
C VAL A 385 18.92 -5.47 -12.82
N PRO A 386 19.02 -5.83 -11.53
CA PRO A 386 20.33 -5.91 -10.87
C PRO A 386 21.31 -6.80 -11.65
N LEU A 387 22.55 -6.37 -11.82
CA LEU A 387 23.60 -7.03 -12.61
C LEU A 387 23.26 -7.26 -14.10
N GLY A 388 22.29 -6.53 -14.64
CA GLY A 388 21.96 -6.54 -16.08
C GLY A 388 23.07 -5.94 -16.96
N GLY A 389 22.85 -6.00 -18.27
CA GLY A 389 23.71 -5.31 -19.24
C GLY A 389 23.51 -3.79 -19.20
N GLN A 390 24.56 -3.01 -19.47
CA GLN A 390 24.41 -1.57 -19.68
C GLN A 390 23.48 -1.36 -20.87
N SER A 391 22.39 -0.61 -20.66
CA SER A 391 21.32 -0.38 -21.64
C SER A 391 20.41 -1.58 -21.94
N ASP A 392 20.43 -2.63 -21.13
CA ASP A 392 19.49 -3.76 -21.20
C ASP A 392 18.16 -3.38 -20.54
N TYR A 393 17.38 -2.55 -21.24
CA TYR A 393 16.12 -2.00 -20.71
C TYR A 393 14.92 -2.84 -21.14
N HIS A 394 14.07 -3.15 -20.18
CA HIS A 394 12.85 -3.95 -20.34
C HIS A 394 11.63 -3.04 -20.31
N PHE A 395 10.84 -3.06 -21.38
CA PHE A 395 9.66 -2.20 -21.54
C PHE A 395 8.53 -2.57 -20.56
N ILE A 396 7.93 -1.54 -19.95
CA ILE A 396 6.73 -1.67 -19.10
C ILE A 396 5.51 -1.14 -19.86
N ALA A 397 5.55 0.13 -20.28
CA ALA A 397 4.44 0.82 -20.93
C ALA A 397 4.94 2.03 -21.70
N ASN A 398 4.09 2.60 -22.57
CA ASN A 398 4.34 3.94 -23.06
C ASN A 398 4.03 4.95 -21.94
N VAL A 399 4.88 5.96 -21.76
CA VAL A 399 4.65 7.04 -20.81
C VAL A 399 3.34 7.75 -21.09
N SER A 400 3.04 8.03 -22.37
CA SER A 400 1.79 8.65 -22.82
C SER A 400 0.52 7.95 -22.35
N ASP A 401 0.60 6.64 -22.11
CA ASP A 401 -0.55 5.80 -21.74
C ASP A 401 -0.73 5.71 -20.22
N VAL A 402 0.25 6.21 -19.45
CA VAL A 402 0.29 6.13 -17.98
C VAL A 402 0.46 7.49 -17.31
N LEU A 403 0.32 8.58 -18.07
CA LEU A 403 0.17 9.92 -17.52
C LEU A 403 -1.13 10.02 -16.72
N GLU A 404 -1.12 10.91 -15.74
CA GLU A 404 -2.29 11.25 -14.93
C GLU A 404 -2.93 10.09 -14.15
N ARG A 405 -2.17 9.04 -13.88
CA ARG A 405 -2.54 7.95 -12.98
C ARG A 405 -1.39 7.57 -12.06
N TRP A 406 -1.75 6.97 -10.94
CA TRP A 406 -0.78 6.33 -10.07
C TRP A 406 -0.34 4.99 -10.66
N ILE A 407 0.93 4.67 -10.44
CA ILE A 407 1.58 3.41 -10.80
C ILE A 407 2.30 2.92 -9.55
N GLN A 408 1.88 1.76 -9.03
CA GLN A 408 2.54 1.15 -7.89
C GLN A 408 3.68 0.25 -8.35
N VAL A 409 4.87 0.47 -7.77
CA VAL A 409 6.09 -0.29 -8.03
C VAL A 409 6.42 -1.09 -6.78
N THR A 410 6.51 -2.41 -6.91
CA THR A 410 6.90 -3.29 -5.80
C THR A 410 8.06 -4.18 -6.21
N ILE A 411 9.09 -4.23 -5.37
CA ILE A 411 10.29 -5.04 -5.54
C ILE A 411 10.28 -6.12 -4.46
N HIS A 412 10.56 -7.36 -4.83
CA HIS A 412 10.93 -8.42 -3.90
C HIS A 412 12.33 -8.88 -4.26
N GLU A 413 13.26 -8.79 -3.32
CA GLU A 413 14.63 -9.19 -3.56
C GLU A 413 15.19 -9.99 -2.39
N LYS A 414 15.76 -11.16 -2.72
CA LYS A 414 16.78 -11.79 -1.89
C LYS A 414 18.14 -11.35 -2.42
N ALA A 415 18.68 -10.33 -1.77
CA ALA A 415 19.93 -9.70 -2.12
C ALA A 415 21.08 -10.68 -1.88
N SER A 416 21.74 -11.13 -2.95
CA SER A 416 22.82 -12.11 -2.85
C SER A 416 23.89 -11.90 -3.92
N SER A 417 25.16 -12.12 -3.55
CA SER A 417 26.25 -12.26 -4.52
C SER A 417 26.39 -13.69 -5.08
N GLY A 418 25.64 -14.65 -4.52
CA GLY A 418 25.65 -16.06 -4.87
C GLY A 418 24.45 -16.50 -5.73
N SER A 419 24.34 -17.82 -5.93
CA SER A 419 23.28 -18.43 -6.75
C SER A 419 21.91 -18.47 -6.08
N ASP A 420 21.82 -18.13 -4.79
CA ASP A 420 20.61 -18.20 -3.99
C ASP A 420 19.81 -16.89 -3.94
N GLY A 421 20.22 -15.89 -4.72
CA GLY A 421 19.52 -14.63 -4.88
C GLY A 421 18.25 -14.73 -5.72
N LEU A 422 17.39 -13.73 -5.56
CA LEU A 422 16.11 -13.60 -6.25
C LEU A 422 15.83 -12.11 -6.45
N PHE A 423 15.35 -11.74 -7.63
CA PHE A 423 14.79 -10.42 -7.91
C PHE A 423 13.45 -10.58 -8.62
N GLU A 424 12.42 -9.93 -8.11
CA GLU A 424 11.12 -9.81 -8.75
C GLU A 424 10.68 -8.35 -8.76
N LEU A 425 10.06 -7.95 -9.87
CA LEU A 425 9.43 -6.64 -10.04
C LEU A 425 7.95 -6.82 -10.32
N TYR A 426 7.14 -6.02 -9.65
CA TYR A 426 5.70 -5.95 -9.83
C TYR A 426 5.30 -4.51 -10.15
N ILE A 427 4.44 -4.36 -11.15
CA ILE A 427 3.83 -3.08 -11.54
C ILE A 427 2.32 -3.23 -11.39
N ASP A 428 1.69 -2.34 -10.62
CA ASP A 428 0.26 -2.38 -10.31
C ASP A 428 -0.19 -3.78 -9.80
N GLY A 429 0.66 -4.41 -8.99
CA GLY A 429 0.45 -5.75 -8.42
C GLY A 429 0.73 -6.92 -9.38
N ALA A 430 0.90 -6.67 -10.68
CA ALA A 430 1.24 -7.70 -11.66
C ALA A 430 2.76 -7.92 -11.72
N ARG A 431 3.22 -9.19 -11.59
CA ARG A 431 4.64 -9.51 -11.73
C ARG A 431 5.08 -9.35 -13.18
N VAL A 432 6.03 -8.44 -13.42
CA VAL A 432 6.61 -8.19 -14.74
C VAL A 432 8.00 -8.80 -14.90
N GLU A 433 8.71 -9.08 -13.80
CA GLU A 433 10.05 -9.68 -13.82
C GLU A 433 10.20 -10.74 -12.73
N ARG A 434 10.98 -11.79 -13.03
CA ARG A 434 11.52 -12.72 -12.04
C ARG A 434 12.86 -13.26 -12.53
N ARG A 435 13.90 -13.05 -11.74
CA ARG A 435 15.24 -13.57 -11.99
C ARG A 435 15.82 -14.22 -10.74
N GLU A 436 16.40 -15.40 -10.91
CA GLU A 436 17.13 -16.13 -9.86
C GLU A 436 18.64 -15.98 -10.08
N GLY A 437 19.40 -16.15 -8.99
CA GLY A 437 20.85 -15.98 -8.98
C GLY A 437 21.29 -14.63 -8.42
N ALA A 438 22.56 -14.28 -8.65
CA ALA A 438 23.16 -13.10 -8.04
C ALA A 438 22.43 -11.81 -8.43
N THR A 439 22.15 -10.99 -7.43
CA THR A 439 21.55 -9.66 -7.57
C THR A 439 22.51 -8.56 -7.09
N LEU A 440 23.58 -8.94 -6.38
CA LEU A 440 24.65 -8.06 -5.93
C LEU A 440 26.01 -8.50 -6.50
N ASP A 441 26.90 -7.54 -6.66
CA ASP A 441 28.29 -7.82 -6.98
C ASP A 441 29.02 -8.43 -5.75
N PRO A 442 29.92 -9.42 -5.93
CA PRO A 442 30.69 -9.98 -4.82
C PRO A 442 31.56 -8.93 -4.11
N GLY A 443 31.45 -8.88 -2.78
CA GLY A 443 32.23 -8.00 -1.90
C GLY A 443 31.61 -6.62 -1.67
N ASP A 444 30.45 -6.35 -2.23
CA ASP A 444 29.76 -5.08 -2.03
C ASP A 444 29.02 -5.03 -0.69
N ILE A 445 29.10 -3.86 -0.06
CA ILE A 445 28.43 -3.57 1.21
C ILE A 445 27.61 -2.28 1.04
N ASN A 446 26.41 -2.28 1.62
CA ASN A 446 25.55 -1.11 1.78
C ASN A 446 24.95 -0.54 0.48
N TYR A 447 24.01 -1.29 -0.11
CA TYR A 447 23.15 -0.75 -1.15
C TYR A 447 22.04 0.12 -0.53
N ASN A 448 21.69 1.21 -1.20
CA ASN A 448 20.68 2.19 -0.81
C ASN A 448 19.58 2.31 -1.89
N PHE A 449 18.48 2.95 -1.51
CA PHE A 449 17.39 3.31 -2.42
C PHE A 449 17.45 4.79 -2.74
N HIS A 450 17.32 5.11 -4.02
CA HIS A 450 17.01 6.45 -4.48
C HIS A 450 15.65 6.45 -5.16
N ILE A 451 14.83 7.46 -4.84
CA ILE A 451 13.59 7.75 -5.56
C ILE A 451 13.55 9.23 -5.89
N GLY A 452 12.90 9.57 -7.01
CA GLY A 452 12.70 10.95 -7.41
C GLY A 452 12.78 11.11 -8.91
N TYR A 453 13.45 12.16 -9.37
CA TYR A 453 13.57 12.48 -10.78
C TYR A 453 15.01 12.86 -11.10
N TYR A 454 15.74 11.93 -11.71
CA TYR A 454 17.07 12.13 -12.26
C TYR A 454 16.99 12.21 -13.77
N ARG A 455 17.45 13.29 -14.39
CA ARG A 455 17.21 13.54 -15.82
C ARG A 455 18.49 13.77 -16.59
N GLU A 456 18.65 13.14 -17.77
CA GLU A 456 19.71 13.57 -18.68
C GLU A 456 19.56 15.04 -19.08
N ASN A 457 20.71 15.66 -19.34
CA ASN A 457 20.76 16.93 -20.03
C ASN A 457 21.30 16.72 -21.45
N ASP A 458 20.39 16.46 -22.38
CA ASP A 458 20.75 16.32 -23.79
C ASP A 458 21.08 17.68 -24.39
N GLY A 459 22.36 17.92 -24.66
CA GLY A 459 22.82 19.02 -25.49
C GLY A 459 22.54 20.44 -24.97
N GLY A 460 22.54 21.38 -25.91
CA GLY A 460 22.32 22.80 -25.66
C GLY A 460 20.91 23.10 -25.12
N PRO A 461 20.65 24.34 -24.68
CA PRO A 461 19.40 24.70 -24.01
C PRO A 461 18.10 24.33 -24.77
N SER A 462 18.15 24.20 -26.10
CA SER A 462 16.98 23.95 -26.96
C SER A 462 16.57 22.47 -27.12
N THR A 463 17.41 21.52 -26.72
CA THR A 463 17.16 20.07 -26.87
C THR A 463 16.79 19.38 -25.56
N ARG A 464 16.98 20.08 -24.44
CA ARG A 464 16.68 19.55 -23.10
C ARG A 464 15.18 19.36 -22.91
N PRO A 465 14.76 18.30 -22.18
CA PRO A 465 13.37 18.16 -21.80
C PRO A 465 12.85 19.40 -21.08
N GLY A 466 11.56 19.68 -21.29
CA GLY A 466 10.85 20.76 -20.60
C GLY A 466 10.75 20.50 -19.08
N THR A 467 9.87 21.25 -18.43
CA THR A 467 9.58 21.01 -17.01
C THR A 467 8.89 19.66 -16.83
N GLY A 468 9.55 18.74 -16.15
CA GLY A 468 8.97 17.47 -15.73
C GLY A 468 8.60 17.49 -14.26
N VAL A 469 7.41 16.96 -13.94
CA VAL A 469 6.92 16.80 -12.57
C VAL A 469 6.50 15.36 -12.34
N VAL A 470 7.03 14.78 -11.27
CA VAL A 470 6.69 13.44 -10.80
C VAL A 470 6.22 13.54 -9.37
N TYR A 471 5.11 12.91 -9.03
CA TYR A 471 4.70 12.73 -7.64
C TYR A 471 5.03 11.32 -7.20
N MET A 472 5.49 11.13 -5.97
CA MET A 472 5.70 9.80 -5.40
C MET A 472 5.23 9.73 -3.95
N THR A 473 4.73 8.56 -3.57
CA THR A 473 4.57 8.22 -2.16
C THR A 473 5.95 7.96 -1.54
N PRO A 474 6.06 7.96 -0.20
CA PRO A 474 7.16 7.36 0.53
C PRO A 474 7.43 5.93 0.06
N LEU A 475 8.70 5.55 0.11
CA LEU A 475 9.13 4.17 -0.09
C LEU A 475 9.04 3.43 1.24
N LEU A 476 8.29 2.33 1.24
CA LEU A 476 8.12 1.43 2.36
C LEU A 476 8.90 0.14 2.13
N ILE A 477 9.53 -0.39 3.17
CA ILE A 477 10.29 -1.64 3.14
C ILE A 477 9.80 -2.62 4.19
N LEU A 478 9.75 -3.90 3.84
CA LEU A 478 9.46 -5.01 4.73
C LEU A 478 10.61 -6.00 4.65
N ARG A 479 11.18 -6.41 5.79
CA ARG A 479 12.32 -7.35 5.84
C ARG A 479 11.87 -8.80 6.01
N GLY A 480 12.64 -9.71 5.44
CA GLY A 480 12.43 -11.16 5.47
C GLY A 480 11.80 -11.74 4.20
N ALA A 481 11.93 -13.06 4.04
CA ALA A 481 11.15 -13.85 3.09
C ALA A 481 9.67 -13.69 3.36
N ASN A 482 8.83 -13.60 2.34
CA ASN A 482 7.37 -13.57 2.51
C ASN A 482 6.90 -14.92 3.07
N PRO A 483 6.62 -15.08 4.38
CA PRO A 483 6.09 -16.33 4.87
C PRO A 483 4.61 -16.32 4.50
N ALA A 484 4.11 -17.43 3.97
CA ALA A 484 2.69 -17.65 3.72
C ALA A 484 1.85 -17.06 4.88
N GLY A 485 1.19 -15.94 4.59
CA GLY A 485 0.60 -15.05 5.61
C GLY A 485 1.39 -13.75 5.86
N MET A 486 1.71 -12.94 4.84
CA MET A 486 2.08 -11.51 5.00
C MET A 486 0.88 -10.55 4.90
N ASP A 487 1.00 -9.38 5.52
CA ASP A 487 0.11 -8.24 5.36
C ASP A 487 0.08 -7.92 3.86
N ALA A 488 -1.10 -7.69 3.29
CA ALA A 488 -1.19 -7.28 1.89
C ALA A 488 -0.23 -6.11 1.65
N VAL A 489 0.55 -6.16 0.55
CA VAL A 489 1.36 -5.02 0.11
C VAL A 489 0.44 -3.79 0.19
N PRO A 490 0.83 -2.71 0.90
CA PRO A 490 -0.05 -1.56 1.05
C PRO A 490 -0.54 -1.13 -0.33
N SER A 491 -1.87 -0.99 -0.49
CA SER A 491 -2.36 -0.30 -1.68
C SER A 491 -2.03 1.16 -1.47
N LEU A 492 -1.16 1.64 -2.33
CA LEU A 492 -0.90 3.05 -2.48
C LEU A 492 -1.97 3.62 -3.43
N PRO A 493 -2.09 4.96 -3.52
CA PRO A 493 -3.08 5.62 -4.38
C PRO A 493 -3.09 5.18 -5.84
#